data_AF-A0A2I2FM15-F1
#
_entry.id   AF-A0A2I2FM15-F1
#
_cell.length_a   1.000
_cell.length_b   1.000
_cell.length_c   1.000
_cell.angle_alpha   90.00
_cell.angle_beta   90.00
_cell.angle_gamma   90.00
#
_symmetry.space_group_name_H-M   'P 1'
#
loop_
_entity.id
_entity.type
_entity.pdbx_description
1 polymer ?
#
loop_
_entity_poly.entity_id
_entity_poly.type
_entity_poly.pdbx_seq_one_letter_code
_entity_poly.pdbx_strand_id
1 'polypeptide(L)'
;MEAYNTWNARMAPATSMNDEARTLLQNYTGLAPSLLSSHVQATAKRGFTIAPYPYFSKLWFVDFEIALSPAYGEILRRVVNGERMLHLGCGVGQDIRRMVYDGAPSENLCGLDPHRGLAELGYELFRDEDEMRSSFIVGDFMRDGLVDSLLEEGKFRVINAGYFLHVWDWKSQVELVKRMLKVLPGMKGDLIVGANFARCEAKEGVVPGGGAVFVHTHETLLGLWEEIGRCTGTRWLVNVNKDAYLDHQKLDRNGYRLRWCARRE
;
A
#
# COMPACT_ATOMS: atom_id res chain seq x y z
N MET A 1 -0.90 20.08 -16.45
CA MET A 1 -0.63 19.76 -17.88
C MET A 1 -1.08 18.33 -18.12
N GLU A 2 -1.89 18.12 -19.17
CA GLU A 2 -2.77 16.99 -19.53
C GLU A 2 -2.19 15.54 -19.56
N ALA A 3 -1.02 15.29 -18.99
CA ALA A 3 -0.27 14.04 -19.20
C ALA A 3 -0.78 12.81 -18.43
N TYR A 4 -1.87 12.92 -17.65
CA TYR A 4 -2.40 11.82 -16.83
C TYR A 4 -3.77 11.28 -17.28
N ASN A 5 -4.44 11.91 -18.24
CA ASN A 5 -5.87 11.63 -18.54
C ASN A 5 -6.15 10.96 -19.90
N THR A 6 -5.16 10.43 -20.62
CA THR A 6 -5.41 9.70 -21.88
C THR A 6 -5.14 8.20 -21.74
N TRP A 7 -6.23 7.49 -21.48
CA TRP A 7 -6.40 6.05 -21.23
C TRP A 7 -5.58 5.08 -22.13
N ASN A 8 -5.35 5.36 -23.41
CA ASN A 8 -4.86 4.32 -24.35
C ASN A 8 -3.34 4.30 -24.65
N ALA A 9 -2.58 5.38 -24.44
CA ALA A 9 -1.22 5.46 -24.98
C ALA A 9 -0.11 4.96 -24.04
N ARG A 10 -0.42 4.61 -22.79
CA ARG A 10 0.60 4.37 -21.74
C ARG A 10 0.37 3.11 -20.89
N MET A 11 -0.61 2.27 -21.22
CA MET A 11 -0.86 1.05 -20.46
C MET A 11 0.23 0.02 -20.68
N ALA A 12 0.73 -0.55 -19.58
CA ALA A 12 1.58 -1.73 -19.66
C ALA A 12 0.76 -2.91 -20.22
N PRO A 13 1.31 -3.70 -21.15
CA PRO A 13 0.62 -4.88 -21.66
C PRO A 13 0.49 -5.91 -20.54
N ALA A 14 -0.60 -6.68 -20.45
CA ALA A 14 -0.72 -7.71 -19.41
C ALA A 14 0.31 -8.85 -19.53
N THR A 15 0.97 -8.98 -20.68
CA THR A 15 2.16 -9.82 -20.83
C THR A 15 3.34 -9.38 -19.95
N SER A 16 3.28 -8.18 -19.36
CA SER A 16 4.29 -7.68 -18.40
C SER A 16 4.15 -8.25 -16.99
N MET A 17 3.11 -9.03 -16.69
CA MET A 17 2.98 -9.71 -15.40
C MET A 17 4.12 -10.72 -15.18
N ASN A 18 4.77 -10.62 -14.02
CA ASN A 18 5.78 -11.59 -13.60
C ASN A 18 5.14 -12.96 -13.27
N ASP A 19 5.96 -14.00 -13.13
CA ASP A 19 5.49 -15.37 -12.93
C ASP A 19 4.79 -15.57 -11.57
N GLU A 20 5.19 -14.80 -10.56
CA GLU A 20 4.61 -14.82 -9.22
C GLU A 20 3.17 -14.28 -9.22
N ALA A 21 2.95 -13.13 -9.87
CA ALA A 21 1.63 -12.54 -10.12
C ALA A 21 0.72 -13.50 -10.88
N ARG A 22 1.25 -14.17 -11.92
CA ARG A 22 0.48 -15.17 -12.67
C ARG A 22 0.09 -16.34 -11.79
N THR A 23 1.04 -16.91 -11.04
CA THR A 23 0.79 -18.07 -10.18
C THR A 23 -0.26 -17.78 -9.12
N LEU A 24 -0.13 -16.65 -8.41
CA LEU A 24 -1.08 -16.26 -7.37
C LEU A 24 -2.48 -16.04 -7.94
N LEU A 25 -2.61 -15.27 -9.03
CA LEU A 25 -3.92 -15.01 -9.62
C LEU A 25 -4.55 -16.28 -10.20
N GLN A 26 -3.77 -17.21 -10.76
CA GLN A 26 -4.32 -18.49 -11.22
C GLN A 26 -4.84 -19.34 -10.07
N ASN A 27 -4.15 -19.33 -8.92
CA ASN A 27 -4.61 -20.04 -7.73
C ASN A 27 -5.94 -19.50 -7.22
N TYR A 28 -6.09 -18.18 -7.16
CA TYR A 28 -7.32 -17.51 -6.77
C TYR A 28 -8.46 -17.72 -7.78
N THR A 29 -8.19 -17.49 -9.06
CA THR A 29 -9.26 -17.36 -10.05
C THR A 29 -9.67 -18.68 -10.72
N GLY A 30 -8.80 -19.69 -10.68
CA GLY A 30 -8.94 -20.93 -11.45
C GLY A 30 -8.91 -20.74 -12.98
N LEU A 31 -8.54 -19.54 -13.48
CA LEU A 31 -8.54 -19.23 -14.90
C LEU A 31 -7.39 -19.92 -15.63
N ALA A 32 -7.65 -20.33 -16.86
CA ALA A 32 -6.61 -20.80 -17.77
C ALA A 32 -5.58 -19.67 -18.05
N PRO A 33 -4.29 -19.99 -18.24
CA PRO A 33 -3.25 -18.98 -18.50
C PRO A 33 -3.60 -18.02 -19.65
N SER A 34 -4.29 -18.52 -20.68
CA SER A 34 -4.70 -17.73 -21.86
C SER A 34 -5.75 -16.64 -21.55
N LEU A 35 -6.54 -16.80 -20.49
CA LEU A 35 -7.60 -15.86 -20.09
C LEU A 35 -7.13 -14.84 -19.05
N LEU A 36 -6.02 -15.12 -18.38
CA LEU A 36 -5.54 -14.30 -17.27
C LEU A 36 -5.12 -12.89 -17.71
N SER A 37 -4.43 -12.78 -18.84
CA SER A 37 -4.00 -11.48 -19.37
C SER A 37 -5.18 -10.57 -19.71
N SER A 38 -6.23 -11.11 -20.32
CA SER A 38 -7.45 -10.34 -20.62
C SER A 38 -8.21 -9.95 -19.35
N HIS A 39 -8.23 -10.82 -18.34
CA HIS A 39 -8.84 -10.55 -17.04
C HIS A 39 -8.17 -9.35 -16.37
N VAL A 40 -6.83 -9.37 -16.29
CA VAL A 40 -6.05 -8.28 -15.69
C VAL A 40 -6.19 -6.97 -16.49
N GLN A 41 -6.23 -7.01 -17.82
CA GLN A 41 -6.49 -5.80 -18.63
C GLN A 41 -7.88 -5.22 -18.39
N ALA A 42 -8.90 -6.06 -18.27
CA ALA A 42 -10.25 -5.63 -17.96
C ALA A 42 -10.31 -4.98 -16.57
N THR A 43 -9.65 -5.57 -15.57
CA THR A 43 -9.51 -4.99 -14.23
C THR A 43 -8.80 -3.64 -14.28
N ALA A 44 -7.69 -3.53 -15.01
CA ALA A 44 -6.97 -2.26 -15.17
C ALA A 44 -7.86 -1.15 -15.75
N LYS A 45 -8.74 -1.50 -16.70
CA LYS A 45 -9.69 -0.57 -17.32
C LYS A 45 -10.75 -0.07 -16.39
N ARG A 46 -11.35 -0.99 -15.64
CA ARG A 46 -12.37 -0.63 -14.67
C ARG A 46 -11.76 0.15 -13.51
N GLY A 47 -10.60 -0.27 -13.01
CA GLY A 47 -9.86 0.40 -11.95
C GLY A 47 -9.52 1.83 -12.30
N PHE A 48 -8.95 2.08 -13.49
CA PHE A 48 -8.64 3.44 -13.92
C PHE A 48 -9.88 4.33 -14.09
N THR A 49 -11.03 3.73 -14.40
CA THR A 49 -12.31 4.46 -14.48
C THR A 49 -12.80 4.87 -13.08
N ILE A 50 -12.61 3.99 -12.08
CA ILE A 50 -12.99 4.25 -10.68
C ILE A 50 -12.04 5.29 -10.06
N ALA A 51 -10.74 5.07 -10.20
CA ALA A 51 -9.70 5.95 -9.70
C ALA A 51 -8.56 6.00 -10.74
N PRO A 52 -8.31 7.15 -11.40
CA PRO A 52 -7.34 7.27 -12.50
C PRO A 52 -5.88 7.31 -12.01
N TYR A 53 -5.53 6.37 -11.13
CA TYR A 53 -4.19 6.24 -10.57
C TYR A 53 -3.24 5.56 -11.56
N PRO A 54 -1.97 6.00 -11.65
CA PRO A 54 -0.94 5.33 -12.46
C PRO A 54 -0.84 3.84 -12.17
N TYR A 55 -1.10 3.45 -10.93
CA TYR A 55 -1.29 2.09 -10.42
C TYR A 55 -2.04 1.15 -11.39
N PHE A 56 -3.16 1.58 -11.98
CA PHE A 56 -3.89 0.76 -12.96
C PHE A 56 -3.25 0.78 -14.35
N SER A 57 -2.79 1.94 -14.82
CA SER A 57 -2.11 2.05 -16.11
C SER A 57 -0.80 1.24 -16.18
N LYS A 58 -0.13 1.05 -15.04
CA LYS A 58 1.15 0.35 -14.92
C LYS A 58 1.01 -1.11 -14.50
N LEU A 59 -0.21 -1.57 -14.23
CA LEU A 59 -0.49 -2.90 -13.68
C LEU A 59 0.20 -3.15 -12.32
N TRP A 60 0.53 -2.12 -11.54
CA TRP A 60 1.14 -2.28 -10.21
C TRP A 60 0.18 -2.92 -9.18
N PHE A 61 -1.10 -3.09 -9.54
CA PHE A 61 -2.08 -3.81 -8.72
C PHE A 61 -1.89 -5.33 -8.70
N VAL A 62 -0.93 -5.84 -9.46
CA VAL A 62 -0.47 -7.23 -9.36
C VAL A 62 0.98 -7.35 -8.88
N ASP A 63 1.55 -6.25 -8.36
CA ASP A 63 2.79 -6.25 -7.60
C ASP A 63 2.45 -6.37 -6.10
N PHE A 64 3.00 -7.38 -5.43
CA PHE A 64 2.72 -7.67 -4.01
C PHE A 64 3.80 -7.06 -3.11
N GLU A 65 3.75 -5.74 -2.95
CA GLU A 65 4.79 -4.96 -2.30
C GLU A 65 5.00 -5.30 -0.82
N ILE A 66 3.97 -5.78 -0.11
CA ILE A 66 4.12 -6.17 1.29
C ILE A 66 5.06 -7.37 1.46
N ALA A 67 5.04 -8.32 0.52
CA ALA A 67 5.87 -9.52 0.55
C ALA A 67 7.37 -9.20 0.43
N LEU A 68 7.69 -8.03 -0.11
CA LEU A 68 9.06 -7.52 -0.26
C LEU A 68 9.52 -6.70 0.96
N SER A 69 8.68 -6.52 1.97
CA SER A 69 9.09 -5.89 3.22
C SER A 69 10.08 -6.80 3.98
N PRO A 70 11.20 -6.27 4.50
CA PRO A 70 12.08 -7.04 5.39
C PRO A 70 11.37 -7.57 6.65
N ALA A 71 10.26 -6.95 7.04
CA ALA A 71 9.44 -7.40 8.16
C ALA A 71 8.34 -8.41 7.78
N TYR A 72 8.22 -8.80 6.50
CA TYR A 72 7.10 -9.60 6.01
C TYR A 72 6.91 -10.91 6.78
N GLY A 73 7.98 -11.69 6.97
CA GLY A 73 7.91 -12.96 7.71
C GLY A 73 7.45 -12.78 9.17
N GLU A 74 7.81 -11.66 9.81
CA GLU A 74 7.29 -11.35 11.14
C GLU A 74 5.81 -10.96 11.10
N ILE A 75 5.43 -10.10 10.16
CA ILE A 75 4.04 -9.64 10.00
C ILE A 75 3.12 -10.84 9.77
N LEU A 76 3.47 -11.72 8.81
CA LEU A 76 2.73 -12.94 8.53
C LEU A 76 2.59 -13.82 9.77
N ARG A 77 3.69 -14.08 10.48
CA ARG A 77 3.67 -14.86 11.73
C ARG A 77 2.77 -14.21 12.79
N ARG A 78 2.78 -12.88 12.94
CA ARG A 78 1.94 -12.17 13.92
C ARG A 78 0.46 -12.30 13.57
N VAL A 79 0.12 -12.14 12.30
CA VAL A 79 -1.25 -12.28 11.80
C VAL A 79 -1.78 -13.71 11.93
N VAL A 80 -0.95 -14.71 11.63
CA VAL A 80 -1.27 -16.14 11.87
C VAL A 80 -1.52 -16.41 13.36
N ASN A 81 -0.82 -15.72 14.26
CA ASN A 81 -0.99 -15.85 15.71
C ASN A 81 -2.10 -14.94 16.30
N GLY A 82 -2.97 -14.38 15.46
CA GLY A 82 -4.17 -13.65 15.89
C GLY A 82 -4.02 -12.14 16.04
N GLU A 83 -2.86 -11.55 15.74
CA GLU A 83 -2.76 -10.09 15.67
C GLU A 83 -3.40 -9.55 14.39
N ARG A 84 -4.01 -8.36 14.46
CA ARG A 84 -4.63 -7.74 13.29
C ARG A 84 -3.71 -6.74 12.58
N MET A 85 -3.81 -6.72 11.26
CA MET A 85 -3.12 -5.76 10.40
C MET A 85 -4.11 -4.86 9.66
N LEU A 86 -3.83 -3.56 9.64
CA LEU A 86 -4.50 -2.58 8.78
C LEU A 86 -3.61 -2.23 7.58
N HIS A 87 -4.17 -2.26 6.37
CA HIS A 87 -3.53 -1.78 5.15
C HIS A 87 -4.18 -0.46 4.72
N LEU A 88 -3.41 0.63 4.73
CA LEU A 88 -3.88 1.97 4.33
C LEU A 88 -3.65 2.23 2.84
N GLY A 89 -4.69 2.68 2.14
CA GLY A 89 -4.68 2.86 0.68
C GLY A 89 -4.61 1.51 -0.04
N CYS A 90 -5.46 0.56 0.36
CA CYS A 90 -5.33 -0.83 -0.06
C CYS A 90 -5.66 -1.09 -1.53
N GLY A 91 -6.24 -0.14 -2.26
CA GLY A 91 -6.62 -0.31 -3.65
C GLY A 91 -7.54 -1.52 -3.83
N VAL A 92 -7.13 -2.47 -4.70
CA VAL A 92 -7.87 -3.72 -4.92
C VAL A 92 -7.57 -4.82 -3.89
N GLY A 93 -6.84 -4.51 -2.82
CA GLY A 93 -6.51 -5.43 -1.74
C GLY A 93 -5.49 -6.50 -2.11
N GLN A 94 -4.62 -6.25 -3.09
CA GLN A 94 -3.65 -7.22 -3.61
C GLN A 94 -2.65 -7.69 -2.54
N ASP A 95 -2.19 -6.79 -1.66
CA ASP A 95 -1.25 -7.15 -0.59
C ASP A 95 -1.93 -7.94 0.55
N ILE A 96 -3.21 -7.66 0.81
CA ILE A 96 -4.03 -8.45 1.75
C ILE A 96 -4.16 -9.88 1.21
N ARG A 97 -4.52 -10.02 -0.06
CA ARG A 97 -4.65 -11.32 -0.72
C ARG A 97 -3.32 -12.03 -0.87
N ARG A 98 -2.22 -11.30 -1.01
CA ARG A 98 -0.89 -11.91 -0.93
C ARG A 98 -0.67 -12.57 0.43
N MET A 99 -1.02 -11.89 1.52
CA MET A 99 -0.88 -12.48 2.85
C MET A 99 -1.78 -13.69 3.04
N VAL A 100 -3.02 -13.64 2.56
CA VAL A 100 -3.95 -14.79 2.63
C VAL A 100 -3.39 -15.99 1.86
N TYR A 101 -2.88 -15.77 0.64
CA TYR A 101 -2.21 -16.80 -0.15
C TYR A 101 -1.04 -17.46 0.60
N ASP A 102 -0.27 -16.66 1.36
CA ASP A 102 0.85 -17.16 2.17
C ASP A 102 0.41 -17.74 3.54
N GLY A 103 -0.90 -17.86 3.80
CA GLY A 103 -1.46 -18.54 4.97
C GLY A 103 -1.97 -17.65 6.10
N ALA A 104 -2.07 -16.33 5.90
CA ALA A 104 -2.69 -15.44 6.88
C ALA A 104 -4.22 -15.66 6.96
N PRO A 105 -4.81 -15.76 8.17
CA PRO A 105 -6.26 -15.74 8.33
C PRO A 105 -6.82 -14.39 7.87
N SER A 106 -7.73 -14.42 6.89
CA SER A 106 -8.24 -13.19 6.26
C SER A 106 -9.03 -12.29 7.23
N GLU A 107 -9.69 -12.86 8.24
CA GLU A 107 -10.40 -12.12 9.29
C GLU A 107 -9.48 -11.22 10.15
N ASN A 108 -8.18 -11.51 10.15
CA ASN A 108 -7.18 -10.70 10.84
C ASN A 108 -6.65 -9.54 9.99
N LEU A 109 -7.11 -9.40 8.75
CA LEU A 109 -6.67 -8.39 7.81
C LEU A 109 -7.80 -7.37 7.56
N CYS A 110 -7.42 -6.10 7.54
CA CYS A 110 -8.34 -5.01 7.20
C CYS A 110 -7.69 -4.09 6.16
N GLY A 111 -8.44 -3.75 5.12
CA GLY A 111 -8.07 -2.75 4.13
C GLY A 111 -8.84 -1.44 4.34
N LEU A 112 -8.19 -0.32 4.09
CA LEU A 112 -8.83 0.99 4.01
C LEU A 112 -8.50 1.64 2.66
N ASP A 113 -9.53 2.09 1.94
CA ASP A 113 -9.37 2.91 0.74
C ASP A 113 -10.53 3.91 0.60
N PRO A 114 -10.32 5.14 0.12
CA PRO A 114 -11.41 6.09 -0.09
C PRO A 114 -12.41 5.65 -1.19
N HIS A 115 -12.02 4.76 -2.10
CA HIS A 115 -12.85 4.38 -3.26
C HIS A 115 -13.52 3.03 -3.06
N ARG A 116 -14.83 3.03 -2.76
CA ARG A 116 -15.64 1.81 -2.60
C ARG A 116 -15.44 0.80 -3.74
N GLY A 117 -15.47 1.27 -4.98
CA GLY A 117 -15.41 0.41 -6.16
C GLY A 117 -14.10 -0.38 -6.28
N LEU A 118 -13.03 0.00 -5.58
CA LEU A 118 -11.76 -0.74 -5.65
C LEU A 118 -11.81 -2.05 -4.85
N ALA A 119 -12.50 -2.09 -3.72
CA ALA A 119 -12.70 -3.33 -2.97
C ALA A 119 -13.53 -4.34 -3.79
N GLU A 120 -14.63 -3.85 -4.39
CA GLU A 120 -15.48 -4.63 -5.31
C GLU A 120 -14.70 -5.16 -6.50
N LEU A 121 -13.88 -4.30 -7.12
CA LEU A 121 -12.99 -4.71 -8.21
C LEU A 121 -11.95 -5.75 -7.77
N GLY A 122 -11.50 -5.70 -6.52
CA GLY A 122 -10.66 -6.73 -5.91
C GLY A 122 -11.35 -8.09 -5.87
N TYR A 123 -12.60 -8.15 -5.41
CA TYR A 123 -13.35 -9.41 -5.41
C TYR A 123 -13.49 -10.01 -6.81
N GLU A 124 -13.69 -9.18 -7.84
CA GLU A 124 -13.75 -9.67 -9.22
C GLU A 124 -12.39 -10.11 -9.76
N LEU A 125 -11.31 -9.38 -9.44
CA LEU A 125 -9.96 -9.71 -9.88
C LEU A 125 -9.54 -11.09 -9.34
N PHE A 126 -9.82 -11.37 -8.07
CA PHE A 126 -9.37 -12.58 -7.40
C PHE A 126 -10.46 -13.67 -7.30
N ARG A 127 -11.72 -13.35 -7.63
CA ARG A 127 -12.88 -14.26 -7.57
C ARG A 127 -13.08 -14.90 -6.20
N ASP A 128 -12.92 -14.11 -5.14
CA ASP A 128 -12.84 -14.57 -3.75
C ASP A 128 -13.92 -13.99 -2.81
N GLU A 129 -15.00 -13.41 -3.35
CA GLU A 129 -16.05 -12.74 -2.56
C GLU A 129 -16.66 -13.65 -1.48
N ASP A 130 -16.89 -14.92 -1.80
CA ASP A 130 -17.52 -15.88 -0.88
C ASP A 130 -16.57 -16.37 0.23
N GLU A 131 -15.26 -16.31 -0.01
CA GLU A 131 -14.22 -16.87 0.86
C GLU A 131 -13.53 -15.80 1.73
N MET A 132 -13.37 -14.59 1.21
CA MET A 132 -12.66 -13.50 1.87
C MET A 132 -13.42 -13.03 3.12
N ARG A 133 -12.74 -13.05 4.28
CA ARG A 133 -13.25 -12.54 5.56
C ARG A 133 -12.59 -11.25 6.03
N SER A 134 -11.72 -10.67 5.20
CA SER A 134 -11.12 -9.35 5.50
C SER A 134 -12.17 -8.25 5.47
N SER A 135 -12.08 -7.28 6.38
CA SER A 135 -12.88 -6.06 6.34
C SER A 135 -12.27 -5.04 5.38
N PHE A 136 -13.06 -4.50 4.44
CA PHE A 136 -12.64 -3.41 3.56
C PHE A 136 -13.44 -2.14 3.90
N ILE A 137 -12.80 -1.22 4.62
CA ILE A 137 -13.39 0.04 5.06
C ILE A 137 -13.23 1.09 3.96
N VAL A 138 -14.33 1.79 3.67
CA VAL A 138 -14.33 2.89 2.71
C VAL A 138 -14.20 4.21 3.44
N GLY A 139 -13.10 4.93 3.23
CA GLY A 139 -12.91 6.22 3.88
C GLY A 139 -11.58 6.90 3.56
N ASP A 140 -11.59 8.22 3.70
CA ASP A 140 -10.39 9.06 3.60
C ASP A 140 -9.74 9.17 4.98
N PHE A 141 -8.54 8.59 5.14
CA PHE A 141 -7.81 8.53 6.41
C PHE A 141 -7.56 9.90 7.06
N MET A 142 -7.56 10.98 6.28
CA MET A 142 -7.42 12.35 6.79
C MET A 142 -8.70 12.93 7.39
N ARG A 143 -9.88 12.36 7.09
CA ARG A 143 -11.17 12.88 7.60
C ARG A 143 -11.38 12.52 9.06
N ASP A 144 -11.92 13.46 9.82
CA ASP A 144 -12.27 13.24 11.22
C ASP A 144 -13.31 12.12 11.38
N GLY A 145 -13.27 11.44 12.52
CA GLY A 145 -14.10 10.28 12.83
C GLY A 145 -13.61 8.95 12.26
N LEU A 146 -12.81 8.92 11.19
CA LEU A 146 -12.37 7.63 10.62
C LEU A 146 -11.45 6.84 11.56
N VAL A 147 -10.62 7.53 12.34
CA VAL A 147 -9.80 6.87 13.38
C VAL A 147 -10.69 6.17 14.40
N ASP A 148 -11.81 6.79 14.80
CA ASP A 148 -12.74 6.19 15.75
C ASP A 148 -13.41 4.95 15.15
N SER A 149 -13.84 5.02 13.89
CA SER A 149 -14.36 3.85 13.16
C SER A 149 -13.34 2.71 13.05
N LEU A 150 -12.05 3.02 12.88
CA LEU A 150 -11.00 2.01 12.86
C LEU A 150 -10.76 1.39 14.25
N LEU A 151 -10.90 2.19 15.31
CA LEU A 151 -10.80 1.68 16.69
C LEU A 151 -11.98 0.76 17.04
N GLU A 152 -13.17 1.05 16.50
CA GLU A 152 -14.36 0.18 16.61
C GLU A 152 -14.19 -1.11 15.81
N GLU A 153 -13.59 -1.04 14.61
CA GLU A 153 -13.28 -2.22 13.79
C GLU A 153 -12.40 -3.20 14.56
N GLY A 154 -11.38 -2.72 15.27
CA GLY A 154 -10.68 -3.48 16.30
C GLY A 154 -9.23 -3.06 16.53
N LYS A 155 -8.52 -3.89 17.31
CA LYS A 155 -7.17 -3.57 17.79
C LYS A 155 -6.09 -4.01 16.81
N PHE A 156 -5.60 -3.07 16.01
CA PHE A 156 -4.48 -3.29 15.10
C PHE A 156 -3.15 -3.24 15.85
N ARG A 157 -2.23 -4.12 15.47
CA ARG A 157 -0.85 -4.17 15.99
C ARG A 157 0.20 -3.92 14.90
N VAL A 158 -0.24 -3.98 13.63
CA VAL A 158 0.56 -3.75 12.44
C VAL A 158 -0.22 -2.82 11.50
N ILE A 159 0.45 -1.81 10.95
CA ILE A 159 -0.06 -0.98 9.86
C ILE A 159 0.88 -1.12 8.65
N ASN A 160 0.33 -1.44 7.48
CA ASN A 160 1.02 -1.30 6.21
C ASN A 160 0.58 0.00 5.51
N ALA A 161 1.56 0.81 5.13
CA ALA A 161 1.41 2.10 4.46
C ALA A 161 2.22 2.12 3.14
N GLY A 162 2.20 1.00 2.40
CA GLY A 162 2.88 0.85 1.11
C GLY A 162 2.36 1.82 0.07
N TYR A 163 3.22 2.67 -0.48
CA TYR A 163 2.87 3.77 -1.39
C TYR A 163 1.71 4.64 -0.89
N PHE A 164 1.56 4.75 0.42
CA PHE A 164 0.57 5.62 1.02
C PHE A 164 1.19 7.02 1.21
N LEU A 165 2.09 7.20 2.17
CA LEU A 165 2.62 8.50 2.59
C LEU A 165 3.18 9.40 1.45
N HIS A 166 3.76 8.80 0.40
CA HIS A 166 4.46 9.53 -0.66
C HIS A 166 3.59 10.48 -1.50
N VAL A 167 2.26 10.42 -1.40
CA VAL A 167 1.35 11.35 -2.11
C VAL A 167 1.05 12.64 -1.33
N TRP A 168 1.71 12.85 -0.20
CA TRP A 168 1.51 14.00 0.68
C TRP A 168 2.78 14.82 0.92
N ASP A 169 2.60 16.09 1.25
CA ASP A 169 3.67 16.96 1.75
C ASP A 169 4.15 16.53 3.15
N TRP A 170 5.27 17.08 3.58
CA TRP A 170 5.89 16.73 4.87
C TRP A 170 4.92 16.89 6.05
N LYS A 171 4.24 18.03 6.14
CA LYS A 171 3.33 18.35 7.25
C LYS A 171 2.18 17.35 7.33
N SER A 172 1.61 17.00 6.18
CA SER A 172 0.52 16.04 6.06
C SER A 172 1.01 14.62 6.37
N GLN A 173 2.23 14.25 5.98
CA GLN A 173 2.83 12.98 6.37
C GLN A 173 3.01 12.86 7.89
N VAL A 174 3.49 13.91 8.57
CA VAL A 174 3.57 13.94 10.04
C VAL A 174 2.19 13.75 10.67
N GLU A 175 1.15 14.41 10.15
CA GLU A 175 -0.21 14.26 10.67
C GLU A 175 -0.78 12.86 10.41
N LEU A 176 -0.58 12.30 9.21
CA LEU A 176 -0.97 10.94 8.86
C LEU A 176 -0.34 9.93 9.82
N VAL A 177 0.96 10.03 10.09
CA VAL A 177 1.60 9.10 11.03
C VAL A 177 1.07 9.30 12.45
N LYS A 178 0.84 10.54 12.92
CA LYS A 178 0.17 10.77 14.21
C LYS A 178 -1.20 10.09 14.29
N ARG A 179 -1.97 10.10 13.20
CA ARG A 179 -3.25 9.38 13.11
C ARG A 179 -3.06 7.86 13.13
N MET A 180 -2.05 7.33 12.43
CA MET A 180 -1.66 5.91 12.53
C MET A 180 -1.34 5.51 13.98
N LEU A 181 -0.64 6.38 14.73
CA LEU A 181 -0.31 6.12 16.13
C LEU A 181 -1.55 6.04 17.03
N LYS A 182 -2.64 6.73 16.69
CA LYS A 182 -3.91 6.67 17.42
C LYS A 182 -4.67 5.37 17.16
N VAL A 183 -4.48 4.75 16.00
CA VAL A 183 -5.08 3.46 15.64
C VAL A 183 -4.35 2.30 16.36
N LEU A 184 -3.08 2.48 16.66
CA LEU A 184 -2.28 1.51 17.42
C LEU A 184 -2.50 1.67 18.93
N PRO A 185 -2.40 0.58 19.72
CA PRO A 185 -2.54 0.62 21.17
C PRO A 185 -1.35 1.28 21.89
N GLY A 186 -0.26 1.56 21.18
CA GLY A 186 0.95 2.20 21.72
C GLY A 186 1.82 1.26 22.55
N MET A 187 1.68 -0.07 22.37
CA MET A 187 2.47 -1.05 23.12
C MET A 187 3.77 -1.36 22.38
N LYS A 188 4.79 -1.73 23.15
CA LYS A 188 6.07 -2.22 22.61
C LYS A 188 5.84 -3.26 21.50
N GLY A 189 6.57 -3.11 20.40
CA GLY A 189 6.47 -3.99 19.24
C GLY A 189 5.33 -3.66 18.26
N ASP A 190 4.49 -2.65 18.53
CA ASP A 190 3.63 -2.06 17.49
C ASP A 190 4.49 -1.70 16.28
N LEU A 191 3.99 -2.02 15.08
CA LEU A 191 4.78 -1.99 13.87
C LEU A 191 4.06 -1.21 12.76
N ILE A 192 4.75 -0.25 12.17
CA ILE A 192 4.31 0.43 10.95
C ILE A 192 5.35 0.12 9.88
N VAL A 193 4.90 -0.36 8.74
CA VAL A 193 5.75 -0.60 7.57
C VAL A 193 5.24 0.19 6.37
N GLY A 194 6.12 0.49 5.44
CA GLY A 194 5.71 1.12 4.20
C GLY A 194 6.78 1.10 3.13
N ALA A 195 6.40 1.61 1.98
CA ALA A 195 7.27 1.80 0.83
C ALA A 195 6.95 3.16 0.20
N ASN A 196 7.97 3.88 -0.25
CA ASN A 196 7.83 5.18 -0.91
C ASN A 196 8.67 5.23 -2.18
N PHE A 197 8.19 5.94 -3.19
CA PHE A 197 9.08 6.48 -4.21
C PHE A 197 10.03 7.50 -3.58
N ALA A 198 11.31 7.40 -3.93
CA ALA A 198 12.39 8.17 -3.34
C ALA A 198 13.36 8.65 -4.41
N ARG A 199 14.19 9.63 -4.05
CA ARG A 199 15.18 10.26 -4.95
C ARG A 199 16.52 10.41 -4.26
N CYS A 200 17.58 10.62 -5.06
CA CYS A 200 18.91 10.93 -4.52
C CYS A 200 18.95 12.28 -3.78
N GLU A 201 18.05 13.19 -4.13
CA GLU A 201 17.87 14.48 -3.47
C GLU A 201 16.40 14.64 -3.05
N ALA A 202 16.18 15.12 -1.84
CA ALA A 202 14.83 15.39 -1.34
C ALA A 202 14.21 16.52 -2.16
N LYS A 203 12.92 16.39 -2.47
CA LYS A 203 12.26 17.37 -3.32
C LYS A 203 10.81 17.58 -2.95
N GLU A 204 10.43 18.85 -2.78
CA GLU A 204 9.04 19.26 -2.86
C GLU A 204 8.55 19.21 -4.30
N GLY A 205 7.40 18.59 -4.51
CA GLY A 205 6.79 18.40 -5.80
C GLY A 205 5.29 18.60 -5.74
N VAL A 206 4.65 18.29 -6.87
CA VAL A 206 3.19 18.30 -6.98
C VAL A 206 2.78 16.97 -7.60
N VAL A 207 1.87 16.23 -6.95
CA VAL A 207 1.27 15.03 -7.54
C VAL A 207 0.40 15.39 -8.75
N PRO A 208 0.19 14.42 -9.65
CA PRO A 208 -0.84 14.54 -10.68
C PRO A 208 -2.20 14.88 -10.04
N GLY A 209 -2.74 16.06 -10.34
CA GLY A 209 -3.97 16.56 -9.70
C GLY A 209 -3.77 17.72 -8.71
N GLY A 210 -2.54 18.18 -8.48
CA GLY A 210 -2.28 19.49 -7.87
C GLY A 210 -1.94 19.50 -6.38
N GLY A 211 -1.88 18.34 -5.71
CA GLY A 211 -1.47 18.24 -4.30
C GLY A 211 0.06 18.35 -4.12
N ALA A 212 0.51 19.04 -3.07
CA ALA A 212 1.93 19.11 -2.74
C ALA A 212 2.44 17.74 -2.23
N VAL A 213 3.65 17.35 -2.62
CA VAL A 213 4.31 16.13 -2.16
C VAL A 213 5.73 16.36 -1.71
N PHE A 214 6.18 15.55 -0.76
CA PHE A 214 7.58 15.50 -0.36
C PHE A 214 8.18 14.14 -0.76
N VAL A 215 9.13 14.17 -1.70
CA VAL A 215 9.85 12.96 -2.13
C VAL A 215 11.10 12.80 -1.28
N HIS A 216 11.19 11.68 -0.59
CA HIS A 216 12.24 11.41 0.40
C HIS A 216 13.56 10.94 -0.21
N THR A 217 14.64 11.24 0.50
CA THR A 217 15.88 10.45 0.56
C THR A 217 15.82 9.49 1.76
N HIS A 218 16.81 8.62 1.91
CA HIS A 218 16.95 7.80 3.11
C HIS A 218 16.97 8.65 4.40
N GLU A 219 17.76 9.72 4.41
CA GLU A 219 17.98 10.60 5.56
C GLU A 219 16.72 11.38 5.94
N THR A 220 16.00 11.91 4.94
CA THR A 220 14.77 12.68 5.22
C THR A 220 13.62 11.79 5.67
N LEU A 221 13.59 10.52 5.29
CA LEU A 221 12.61 9.57 5.84
C LEU A 221 12.91 9.23 7.30
N LEU A 222 14.19 9.09 7.67
CA LEU A 222 14.58 8.98 9.08
C LEU A 222 14.20 10.24 9.86
N GLY A 223 14.49 11.43 9.30
CA GLY A 223 14.13 12.72 9.90
C GLY A 223 12.62 12.89 10.12
N LEU A 224 11.78 12.33 9.24
CA LEU A 224 10.32 12.31 9.44
C LEU A 224 9.97 11.55 10.73
N TRP A 225 10.54 10.36 10.93
CA TRP A 225 10.31 9.55 12.13
C TRP A 225 10.91 10.15 13.40
N GLU A 226 12.05 10.83 13.31
CA GLU A 226 12.61 11.61 14.42
C GLU A 226 11.66 12.73 14.85
N GLU A 227 11.09 13.47 13.89
CA GLU A 227 10.09 14.49 14.17
C GLU A 227 8.83 13.90 14.81
N ILE A 228 8.34 12.77 14.29
CA ILE A 228 7.21 12.02 14.86
C ILE A 228 7.50 11.67 16.32
N GLY A 229 8.66 11.08 16.62
CA GLY A 229 9.06 10.71 17.98
C GLY A 229 9.06 11.91 18.92
N ARG A 230 9.70 13.02 18.50
CA ARG A 230 9.76 14.27 19.27
C ARG A 230 8.37 14.88 19.53
N CYS A 231 7.53 15.00 18.51
CA CYS A 231 6.24 15.69 18.64
C CYS A 231 5.16 14.85 19.34
N THR A 232 5.35 13.54 19.46
CA THR A 232 4.42 12.63 20.14
C THR A 232 4.94 12.12 21.48
N GLY A 233 6.19 12.41 21.83
CA GLY A 233 6.83 11.88 23.05
C GLY A 233 7.03 10.36 22.99
N THR A 234 7.25 9.80 21.80
CA THR A 234 7.37 8.37 21.56
C THR A 234 8.74 7.99 21.01
N ARG A 235 9.13 6.72 21.14
CA ARG A 235 10.39 6.20 20.61
C ARG A 235 10.16 5.08 19.63
N TRP A 236 10.93 5.09 18.54
CA TRP A 236 10.78 4.17 17.42
C TRP A 236 12.14 3.69 16.96
N LEU A 237 12.29 2.37 16.83
CA LEU A 237 13.37 1.76 16.08
C LEU A 237 12.99 1.76 14.61
N VAL A 238 13.67 2.56 13.80
CA VAL A 238 13.34 2.76 12.39
C VAL A 238 14.45 2.20 11.51
N ASN A 239 14.09 1.31 10.59
CA ASN A 239 14.99 0.83 9.54
C ASN A 239 14.47 1.28 8.19
N VAL A 240 15.37 1.79 7.35
CA VAL A 240 15.07 2.26 6.00
C VAL A 240 16.04 1.60 5.05
N ASN A 241 15.53 0.86 4.06
CA ASN A 241 16.32 0.17 3.05
C ASN A 241 16.05 0.75 1.67
N LYS A 242 17.12 0.88 0.88
CA LYS A 242 17.07 1.30 -0.51
C LYS A 242 16.99 0.07 -1.40
N ASP A 243 15.91 0.00 -2.17
CA ASP A 243 15.72 -1.02 -3.20
C ASP A 243 15.82 -0.38 -4.59
N ALA A 244 16.56 -1.02 -5.48
CA ALA A 244 16.48 -0.70 -6.89
C ALA A 244 15.15 -1.23 -7.44
N TYR A 245 14.36 -0.36 -8.05
CA TYR A 245 13.17 -0.75 -8.81
C TYR A 245 13.30 -0.20 -10.22
N LEU A 246 13.43 -1.10 -11.20
CA LEU A 246 13.73 -0.75 -12.60
C LEU A 246 12.69 0.21 -13.20
N ASP A 247 11.43 0.13 -12.77
CA ASP A 247 10.38 1.04 -13.24
C ASP A 247 10.47 2.45 -12.65
N HIS A 248 11.02 2.60 -11.44
CA HIS A 248 11.28 3.93 -10.87
C HIS A 248 12.40 4.65 -11.61
N GLN A 249 13.43 3.92 -12.05
CA GLN A 249 14.49 4.48 -12.88
C GLN A 249 14.01 4.92 -14.27
N LYS A 250 12.91 4.33 -14.77
CA LYS A 250 12.22 4.78 -16.00
C LYS A 250 11.40 6.06 -15.78
N LEU A 251 10.86 6.26 -14.58
CA LEU A 251 10.12 7.47 -14.21
C LEU A 251 11.06 8.64 -13.90
N ASP A 252 12.22 8.34 -13.32
CA ASP A 252 13.30 9.27 -13.07
C ASP A 252 14.64 8.53 -12.93
N ARG A 253 15.66 8.96 -13.68
CA ARG A 253 17.00 8.36 -13.61
C ARG A 253 17.62 8.37 -12.22
N ASN A 254 17.18 9.30 -11.35
CA ASN A 254 17.63 9.40 -9.95
C ASN A 254 16.62 8.81 -8.94
N GLY A 255 15.55 8.18 -9.44
CA GLY A 255 14.50 7.57 -8.65
C GLY A 255 14.87 6.17 -8.14
N TYR A 256 14.50 5.88 -6.90
CA TYR A 256 14.59 4.55 -6.31
C TYR A 256 13.42 4.33 -5.35
N ARG A 257 13.36 3.15 -4.72
CA ARG A 257 12.34 2.83 -3.72
C ARG A 257 12.97 2.78 -2.34
N LEU A 258 12.30 3.40 -1.38
CA LEU A 258 12.58 3.18 0.04
C LEU A 258 11.55 2.23 0.60
N ARG A 259 12.02 1.18 1.29
CA ARG A 259 11.19 0.36 2.16
C ARG A 259 11.58 0.64 3.59
N TRP A 260 10.60 0.73 4.47
CA TRP A 260 10.88 1.12 5.84
C TRP A 260 9.98 0.39 6.82
N CYS A 261 10.49 0.22 8.03
CA CYS A 261 9.74 -0.25 9.18
C CYS A 261 10.06 0.62 10.40
N ALA A 262 9.04 0.97 11.15
CA ALA A 262 9.14 1.69 12.41
C ALA A 262 8.48 0.84 13.49
N ARG A 263 9.27 0.45 14.49
CA ARG A 263 8.82 -0.39 15.61
C ARG A 263 8.81 0.40 16.89
N ARG A 264 7.70 0.31 17.64
CA ARG A 264 7.57 0.93 18.95
C ARG A 264 8.50 0.29 19.97
N GLU A 265 9.28 1.10 20.66
CA GLU A 265 10.14 0.70 21.79
C GLU A 265 9.43 0.63 23.14
#